data_AF-A0A818VY71-F1
#
_entry.id   AF-A0A818VY71-F1
#
_cell.length_a   1.000
_cell.length_b   1.000
_cell.length_c   1.000
_cell.angle_alpha   90.00
_cell.angle_beta   90.00
_cell.angle_gamma   90.00
#
_symmetry.space_group_name_H-M   'P 1'
#
loop_
_entity.id
_entity.type
_entity.pdbx_description
1 polymer ?
#
loop_
_entity_poly.entity_id
_entity_poly.type
_entity_poly.pdbx_seq_one_letter_code
_entity_poly.pdbx_strand_id
1 'polypeptide(L)'
;MDRRILCDSLIKWMKTFDLNRPINGVGDLSDGVLIAMCLKNIDVNHFNDVWLQKIRTDAGDNYRIKANNLKKILKNITDYYSEILGQSLVDFQMPDLNMIAETTDETELSRLLQLVLGCAVSSLQDYRAKLDVLREDNENLLKRNDDLMVLAGDARNFKDELDILRNKCEKMTKLESTIDAYKIKLEEMSDLRQQIKYLEETNLRLFDEKANLEQEYKQAKLLQTQVEFHKRTNQELYQKISELQRIADKAEFEKNRTEERLNAINAEKNNLTNQIELLRETNEKLSGVNLDEADGTTNSNDQLTGSLEDLNFLNLPADVR
;
A
#
# COMPACT_ATOMS: atom_id res chain seq x y z
N MET A 1 -92.80 34.01 19.33
CA MET A 1 -92.36 33.83 20.73
C MET A 1 -93.04 34.89 21.56
N ASP A 2 -93.45 34.60 22.80
CA ASP A 2 -93.86 35.66 23.73
C ASP A 2 -92.63 36.53 24.06
N ARG A 3 -92.82 37.84 24.14
CA ARG A 3 -91.75 38.81 24.41
C ARG A 3 -91.17 38.62 25.82
N ARG A 4 -92.00 38.21 26.79
CA ARG A 4 -91.54 37.90 28.16
C ARG A 4 -90.62 36.70 28.20
N ILE A 5 -91.06 35.59 27.58
CA ILE A 5 -90.27 34.36 27.49
C ILE A 5 -88.92 34.60 26.81
N LEU A 6 -88.84 35.50 25.83
CA LEU A 6 -87.57 35.93 25.22
C LEU A 6 -86.69 36.68 26.23
N CYS A 7 -87.24 37.68 26.93
CA CYS A 7 -86.50 38.46 27.94
C CYS A 7 -85.94 37.56 29.06
N ASP A 8 -86.79 36.70 29.63
CA ASP A 8 -86.42 35.74 30.67
C ASP A 8 -85.32 34.77 30.20
N SER A 9 -85.38 34.32 28.94
CA SER A 9 -84.38 33.43 28.35
C SER A 9 -83.03 34.11 28.18
N LEU A 10 -83.01 35.37 27.71
CA LEU A 10 -81.80 36.17 27.55
C LEU A 10 -81.18 36.53 28.91
N ILE A 11 -82.00 36.86 29.90
CA ILE A 11 -81.57 37.11 31.28
C ILE A 11 -81.00 35.82 31.90
N LYS A 12 -81.64 34.67 31.71
CA LYS A 12 -81.12 33.36 32.16
C LYS A 12 -79.79 33.01 31.52
N TRP A 13 -79.58 33.38 30.25
CA TRP A 13 -78.29 33.26 29.58
C TRP A 13 -77.23 34.23 30.14
N MET A 14 -77.57 35.51 30.38
CA MET A 14 -76.63 36.44 31.02
C MET A 14 -76.14 35.97 32.39
N LYS A 15 -76.98 35.25 33.15
CA LYS A 15 -76.59 34.64 34.44
C LYS A 15 -75.56 33.50 34.35
N THR A 16 -75.13 33.08 33.16
CA THR A 16 -74.02 32.11 33.01
C THR A 16 -72.64 32.77 32.93
N PHE A 17 -72.57 34.11 32.86
CA PHE A 17 -71.31 34.84 32.95
C PHE A 17 -70.96 35.15 34.40
N ASP A 18 -69.65 35.21 34.70
CA ASP A 18 -69.17 35.71 35.99
C ASP A 18 -69.32 37.24 36.02
N LEU A 19 -70.46 37.69 36.56
CA LEU A 19 -70.81 39.08 36.75
C LEU A 19 -70.75 39.37 38.25
N ASN A 20 -69.99 40.39 38.64
CA ASN A 20 -69.67 40.74 40.04
C ASN A 20 -70.89 41.05 40.95
N ARG A 21 -72.12 41.02 40.42
CA ARG A 21 -73.39 41.08 41.15
C ARG A 21 -74.43 40.20 40.43
N PRO A 22 -75.32 39.51 41.17
CA PRO A 22 -76.36 38.69 40.55
C PRO A 22 -77.45 39.55 39.89
N ILE A 23 -77.96 39.08 38.75
CA ILE A 23 -79.18 39.62 38.12
C ILE A 23 -80.38 38.95 38.80
N ASN A 24 -81.28 39.73 39.39
CA ASN A 24 -82.53 39.24 39.99
C ASN A 24 -83.71 39.47 39.04
N GLY A 25 -83.78 40.62 38.38
CA GLY A 25 -84.78 40.93 37.35
C GLY A 25 -84.34 42.00 36.35
N VAL A 26 -85.26 42.42 35.48
CA VAL A 26 -85.04 43.41 34.40
C VAL A 26 -84.49 44.76 34.90
N GLY A 27 -84.84 45.16 36.13
CA GLY A 27 -84.37 46.40 36.76
C GLY A 27 -82.85 46.45 36.94
N ASP A 28 -82.20 45.32 37.24
CA ASP A 28 -80.75 45.21 37.45
C ASP A 28 -79.94 45.40 36.15
N LEU A 29 -80.62 45.38 35.00
CA LEU A 29 -80.02 45.63 33.68
C LEU A 29 -80.32 47.03 33.14
N SER A 30 -81.27 47.77 33.76
CA SER A 30 -81.74 49.07 33.29
C SER A 30 -80.67 50.16 33.26
N ASP A 31 -79.62 50.06 34.08
CA ASP A 31 -78.49 51.00 34.11
C ASP A 31 -77.34 50.64 33.15
N GLY A 32 -77.42 49.49 32.49
CA GLY A 32 -76.41 48.95 31.58
C GLY A 32 -75.15 48.38 32.23
N VAL A 33 -74.94 48.48 33.54
CA VAL A 33 -73.67 48.11 34.19
C VAL A 33 -73.37 46.61 34.02
N LEU A 34 -74.35 45.75 34.30
CA LEU A 34 -74.18 44.30 34.15
C LEU A 34 -74.14 43.85 32.68
N ILE A 35 -74.76 44.62 31.77
CA ILE A 35 -74.64 44.41 30.32
C ILE A 35 -73.21 44.69 29.86
N ALA A 36 -72.60 45.78 30.34
CA ALA A 36 -71.21 46.12 30.02
C ALA A 36 -70.20 45.11 30.59
N MET A 37 -70.45 44.57 31.79
CA MET A 37 -69.64 43.47 32.34
C MET A 37 -69.77 42.17 31.53
N CYS A 38 -70.98 41.84 31.06
CA CYS A 38 -71.20 40.69 30.18
C CYS A 38 -70.44 40.84 28.85
N LEU A 39 -70.47 42.02 28.23
CA LEU A 39 -69.70 42.33 27.03
C LEU A 39 -68.18 42.21 27.23
N LYS A 40 -67.64 42.66 28.38
CA LYS A 40 -66.22 42.44 28.71
C LYS A 40 -65.86 40.94 28.72
N ASN A 41 -66.74 40.08 29.25
CA ASN A 41 -66.52 38.64 29.27
C ASN A 41 -66.71 37.96 27.90
N ILE A 42 -67.30 38.65 26.92
CA ILE A 42 -67.51 38.15 25.55
C ILE A 42 -66.27 38.40 24.67
N ASP A 43 -65.67 39.59 24.78
CA ASP A 43 -64.40 39.93 24.15
C ASP A 43 -63.67 41.00 24.98
N VAL A 44 -62.67 40.57 25.74
CA VAL A 44 -61.86 41.42 26.63
C VAL A 44 -61.03 42.44 25.84
N ASN A 45 -60.74 42.19 24.55
CA ASN A 45 -59.92 43.08 23.73
C ASN A 45 -60.74 44.31 23.30
N HIS A 46 -61.95 44.08 22.77
CA HIS A 46 -62.84 45.14 22.31
C HIS A 46 -63.59 45.82 23.46
N PHE A 47 -64.21 45.04 24.35
CA PHE A 47 -64.97 45.53 25.51
C PHE A 47 -64.08 45.69 26.75
N ASN A 48 -62.87 46.21 26.55
CA ASN A 48 -61.80 46.33 27.55
C ASN A 48 -62.12 47.28 28.72
N ASP A 49 -61.28 47.25 29.76
CA ASP A 49 -61.41 48.06 30.97
C ASP A 49 -61.43 49.58 30.71
N VAL A 50 -60.72 50.07 29.69
CA VAL A 50 -60.70 51.51 29.34
C VAL A 50 -62.03 51.96 28.75
N TRP A 51 -62.78 51.05 28.11
CA TRP A 51 -64.18 51.29 27.77
C TRP A 51 -65.11 51.11 28.98
N LEU A 52 -64.96 50.04 29.76
CA LEU A 52 -65.85 49.73 30.89
C LEU A 52 -65.85 50.84 31.96
N GLN A 53 -64.70 51.48 32.24
CA GLN A 53 -64.58 52.63 33.14
C GLN A 53 -65.43 53.86 32.71
N LYS A 54 -65.92 53.91 31.46
CA LYS A 54 -66.79 54.99 30.97
C LYS A 54 -68.26 54.78 31.36
N ILE A 55 -68.63 53.61 31.90
CA ILE A 55 -69.97 53.26 32.37
C ILE A 55 -70.11 53.64 33.85
N ARG A 56 -71.14 54.44 34.18
CA ARG A 56 -71.36 54.95 35.55
C ARG A 56 -72.13 53.94 36.39
N THR A 57 -71.55 53.54 37.52
CA THR A 57 -72.15 52.60 38.49
C THR A 57 -72.99 53.27 39.58
N ASP A 58 -73.05 54.60 39.58
CA ASP A 58 -73.76 55.45 40.54
C ASP A 58 -75.06 56.03 39.97
N ALA A 59 -75.73 55.29 39.07
CA ALA A 59 -76.92 55.77 38.36
C ALA A 59 -78.15 55.91 39.26
N GLY A 60 -78.39 54.96 40.18
CA GLY A 60 -79.62 54.90 40.97
C GLY A 60 -80.86 54.97 40.06
N ASP A 61 -81.86 55.77 40.45
CA ASP A 61 -83.08 56.01 39.67
C ASP A 61 -82.92 57.12 38.59
N ASN A 62 -81.71 57.64 38.39
CA ASN A 62 -81.47 58.72 37.42
C ASN A 62 -81.42 58.17 35.99
N TYR A 63 -82.59 58.10 35.34
CA TYR A 63 -82.77 57.65 33.96
C TYR A 63 -81.79 58.30 32.96
N ARG A 64 -81.35 59.55 33.19
CA ARG A 64 -80.40 60.24 32.31
C ARG A 64 -78.99 59.63 32.37
N ILE A 65 -78.60 59.09 33.52
CA ILE A 65 -77.34 58.34 33.67
C ILE A 65 -77.50 56.96 33.02
N LYS A 66 -78.60 56.25 33.32
CA LYS A 66 -78.94 54.95 32.70
C LYS A 66 -78.91 55.03 31.17
N ALA A 67 -79.66 55.95 30.57
CA ALA A 67 -79.71 56.16 29.12
C ALA A 67 -78.34 56.53 28.51
N ASN A 68 -77.46 57.22 29.25
CA ASN A 68 -76.10 57.55 28.79
C ASN A 68 -75.18 56.33 28.82
N ASN A 69 -75.27 55.47 29.85
CA ASN A 69 -74.59 54.17 29.86
C ASN A 69 -75.06 53.29 28.70
N LEU A 70 -76.36 53.14 28.52
CA LEU A 70 -76.96 52.36 27.44
C LEU A 70 -76.55 52.89 26.05
N LYS A 71 -76.42 54.22 25.86
CA LYS A 71 -75.92 54.81 24.60
C LYS A 71 -74.45 54.47 24.32
N LYS A 72 -73.59 54.40 25.34
CA LYS A 72 -72.19 53.93 25.20
C LYS A 72 -72.09 52.44 24.92
N ILE A 73 -73.04 51.66 25.44
CA ILE A 73 -73.14 50.21 25.22
C ILE A 73 -73.61 49.93 23.81
N LEU A 74 -74.77 50.46 23.39
CA LEU A 74 -75.27 50.28 22.03
C LEU A 74 -74.27 50.78 20.99
N LYS A 75 -73.58 51.91 21.24
CA LYS A 75 -72.51 52.35 20.33
C LYS A 75 -71.40 51.28 20.22
N ASN A 76 -70.78 50.85 21.32
CA ASN A 76 -69.63 49.93 21.22
C ASN A 76 -70.02 48.53 20.70
N ILE A 77 -71.28 48.12 20.88
CA ILE A 77 -71.87 46.97 20.20
C ILE A 77 -71.94 47.20 18.69
N THR A 78 -72.54 48.31 18.23
CA THR A 78 -72.62 48.63 16.79
C THR A 78 -71.24 48.72 16.16
N ASP A 79 -70.29 49.38 16.84
CA ASP A 79 -68.89 49.47 16.41
C ASP A 79 -68.29 48.05 16.26
N TYR A 80 -68.50 47.13 17.21
CA TYR A 80 -68.08 45.71 17.13
C TYR A 80 -68.70 44.97 15.93
N TYR A 81 -70.00 45.14 15.69
CA TYR A 81 -70.70 44.53 14.56
C TYR A 81 -70.12 45.00 13.21
N SER A 82 -69.79 46.29 13.08
CA SER A 82 -69.21 46.83 11.84
C SER A 82 -67.72 46.56 11.67
N GLU A 83 -66.91 46.68 12.73
CA GLU A 83 -65.44 46.67 12.65
C GLU A 83 -64.84 45.27 12.85
N ILE A 84 -65.46 44.42 13.68
CA ILE A 84 -64.98 43.07 13.99
C ILE A 84 -65.79 42.01 13.23
N LEU A 85 -67.13 42.09 13.29
CA LEU A 85 -68.00 41.07 12.66
C LEU A 85 -68.26 41.30 11.17
N GLY A 86 -67.98 42.50 10.64
CA GLY A 86 -68.25 42.88 9.25
C GLY A 86 -69.74 42.86 8.87
N GLN A 87 -70.64 42.92 9.85
CA GLN A 87 -72.08 42.73 9.69
C GLN A 87 -72.85 44.05 9.74
N SER A 88 -73.82 44.18 8.83
CA SER A 88 -74.73 45.33 8.77
C SER A 88 -75.95 45.11 9.66
N LEU A 89 -76.21 46.03 10.59
CA LEU A 89 -77.40 46.03 11.44
C LEU A 89 -78.61 46.76 10.81
N VAL A 90 -78.63 46.97 9.49
CA VAL A 90 -79.69 47.73 8.80
C VAL A 90 -81.09 47.11 8.95
N ASP A 91 -81.20 45.78 8.90
CA ASP A 91 -82.47 45.07 9.10
C ASP A 91 -82.83 44.85 10.59
N PHE A 92 -81.98 45.30 11.52
CA PHE A 92 -82.21 45.12 12.95
C PHE A 92 -83.03 46.27 13.54
N GLN A 93 -84.14 45.96 14.22
CA GLN A 93 -84.91 46.96 14.96
C GLN A 93 -84.15 47.40 16.21
N MET A 94 -83.50 48.57 16.12
CA MET A 94 -82.73 49.15 17.23
C MET A 94 -83.60 49.38 18.48
N PRO A 95 -83.04 49.16 19.69
CA PRO A 95 -83.76 49.33 20.96
C PRO A 95 -83.96 50.81 21.34
N ASP A 96 -85.13 51.18 21.85
CA ASP A 96 -85.31 52.49 22.49
C ASP A 96 -84.68 52.50 23.90
N LEU A 97 -83.48 53.07 23.96
CA LEU A 97 -82.68 53.15 25.18
C LEU A 97 -83.29 54.06 26.26
N ASN A 98 -84.23 54.95 25.91
CA ASN A 98 -84.92 55.80 26.88
C ASN A 98 -86.05 55.00 27.55
N MET A 99 -86.79 54.17 26.80
CA MET A 99 -87.78 53.23 27.36
C MET A 99 -87.13 52.23 28.34
N ILE A 100 -85.95 51.70 28.03
CA ILE A 100 -85.19 50.85 28.97
C ILE A 100 -84.83 51.66 30.25
N ALA A 101 -84.36 52.90 30.09
CA ALA A 101 -83.87 53.72 31.19
C ALA A 101 -84.95 54.32 32.10
N GLU A 102 -86.13 54.64 31.54
CA GLU A 102 -87.23 55.32 32.23
C GLU A 102 -88.31 54.35 32.72
N THR A 103 -88.69 53.37 31.90
CA THR A 103 -89.81 52.44 32.21
C THR A 103 -89.36 50.99 32.43
N THR A 104 -88.09 50.66 32.17
CA THR A 104 -87.56 49.28 32.20
C THR A 104 -88.32 48.36 31.24
N ASP A 105 -88.58 48.82 30.00
CA ASP A 105 -89.34 48.05 29.02
C ASP A 105 -88.63 46.72 28.64
N GLU A 106 -89.34 45.61 28.84
CA GLU A 106 -88.87 44.24 28.61
C GLU A 106 -88.62 43.94 27.11
N THR A 107 -89.33 44.59 26.19
CA THR A 107 -89.17 44.43 24.74
C THR A 107 -87.91 45.12 24.25
N GLU A 108 -87.70 46.38 24.64
CA GLU A 108 -86.53 47.16 24.26
C GLU A 108 -85.25 46.59 24.90
N LEU A 109 -85.33 46.16 26.16
CA LEU A 109 -84.25 45.44 26.83
C LEU A 109 -83.91 44.14 26.09
N SER A 110 -84.93 43.35 25.69
CA SER A 110 -84.71 42.12 24.92
C SER A 110 -83.95 42.36 23.62
N ARG A 111 -84.27 43.43 22.87
CA ARG A 111 -83.54 43.80 21.64
C ARG A 111 -82.07 44.13 21.93
N LEU A 112 -81.78 44.88 22.98
CA LEU A 112 -80.40 45.17 23.37
C LEU A 112 -79.64 43.88 23.74
N LEU A 113 -80.28 42.97 24.49
CA LEU A 113 -79.69 41.68 24.87
C LEU A 113 -79.52 40.72 23.68
N GLN A 114 -80.35 40.80 22.64
CA GLN A 114 -80.16 40.04 21.40
C GLN A 114 -78.86 40.43 20.66
N LEU A 115 -78.52 41.72 20.64
CA LEU A 115 -77.23 42.18 20.07
C LEU A 115 -76.05 41.67 20.90
N VAL A 116 -76.14 41.73 22.23
CA VAL A 116 -75.11 41.18 23.15
C VAL A 116 -74.92 39.67 22.95
N LEU A 117 -76.01 38.92 22.75
CA LEU A 117 -75.97 37.50 22.41
C LEU A 117 -75.29 37.25 21.05
N GLY A 118 -75.54 38.08 20.04
CA GLY A 118 -74.90 37.95 18.74
C GLY A 118 -73.38 38.14 18.81
N CYS A 119 -72.90 39.15 19.55
CA CYS A 119 -71.46 39.31 19.84
C CYS A 119 -70.86 38.03 20.44
N ALA A 120 -71.56 37.42 21.41
CA ALA A 120 -71.10 36.19 22.07
C ALA A 120 -71.06 34.97 21.14
N VAL A 121 -72.07 34.83 20.26
CA VAL A 121 -72.14 33.72 19.29
C VAL A 121 -71.01 33.83 18.26
N SER A 122 -70.70 35.03 17.77
CA SER A 122 -69.61 35.24 16.80
C SER A 122 -68.23 35.03 17.42
N SER A 123 -67.94 35.65 18.57
CA SER A 123 -66.70 35.41 19.33
C SER A 123 -66.44 33.90 19.56
N LEU A 124 -67.49 33.15 19.93
CA LEU A 124 -67.41 31.70 20.10
C LEU A 124 -67.17 30.92 18.79
N GLN A 125 -67.58 31.44 17.62
CA GLN A 125 -67.28 30.82 16.32
C GLN A 125 -65.80 31.00 15.96
N ASP A 126 -65.24 32.19 16.16
CA ASP A 126 -63.82 32.46 15.88
C ASP A 126 -62.90 31.63 16.80
N TYR A 127 -63.23 31.51 18.09
CA TYR A 127 -62.51 30.62 19.01
C TYR A 127 -62.59 29.14 18.59
N ARG A 128 -63.71 28.69 18.03
CA ARG A 128 -63.84 27.31 17.51
C ARG A 128 -62.99 27.09 16.26
N ALA A 129 -63.09 27.97 15.26
CA ALA A 129 -62.28 27.89 14.05
C ALA A 129 -60.77 27.88 14.37
N LYS A 130 -60.34 28.71 15.32
CA LYS A 130 -58.95 28.71 15.82
C LYS A 130 -58.56 27.42 16.54
N LEU A 131 -59.46 26.81 17.33
CA LEU A 131 -59.20 25.53 17.99
C LEU A 131 -59.10 24.37 16.99
N ASP A 132 -59.88 24.39 15.91
CA ASP A 132 -59.87 23.33 14.90
C ASP A 132 -58.60 23.40 14.02
N VAL A 133 -58.15 24.60 13.62
CA VAL A 133 -56.83 24.79 13.00
C VAL A 133 -55.69 24.33 13.92
N LEU A 134 -55.74 24.69 15.21
CA LEU A 134 -54.73 24.25 16.17
C LEU A 134 -54.74 22.73 16.41
N ARG A 135 -55.85 22.02 16.17
CA ARG A 135 -55.88 20.54 16.19
C ARG A 135 -55.20 19.97 14.96
N GLU A 136 -55.53 20.46 13.78
CA GLU A 136 -54.90 20.04 12.52
C GLU A 136 -53.38 20.27 12.54
N ASP A 137 -52.91 21.41 13.06
CA ASP A 137 -51.47 21.67 13.28
C ASP A 137 -50.84 20.64 14.24
N ASN A 138 -51.50 20.29 15.35
CA ASN A 138 -50.99 19.29 16.29
C ASN A 138 -50.96 17.87 15.70
N GLU A 139 -51.97 17.46 14.94
CA GLU A 139 -52.00 16.16 14.25
C GLU A 139 -50.90 16.06 13.18
N ASN A 140 -50.68 17.14 12.42
CA ASN A 140 -49.57 17.22 11.46
C ASN A 140 -48.19 17.21 12.13
N LEU A 141 -48.03 17.88 13.28
CA LEU A 141 -46.79 17.87 14.06
C LEU A 141 -46.50 16.51 14.70
N LEU A 142 -47.52 15.81 15.21
CA LEU A 142 -47.39 14.44 15.74
C LEU A 142 -46.93 13.48 14.64
N LYS A 143 -47.61 13.47 13.49
CA LYS A 143 -47.23 12.62 12.35
C LYS A 143 -45.79 12.88 11.89
N ARG A 144 -45.39 14.17 11.81
CA ARG A 144 -44.02 14.54 11.45
C ARG A 144 -42.98 14.08 12.50
N ASN A 145 -43.37 13.97 13.76
CA ASN A 145 -42.51 13.43 14.83
C ASN A 145 -42.34 11.91 14.67
N ASP A 146 -43.42 11.19 14.37
CA ASP A 146 -43.37 9.75 14.08
C ASP A 146 -42.48 9.44 12.85
N ASP A 147 -42.66 10.19 11.75
CA ASP A 147 -41.81 10.09 10.55
C ASP A 147 -40.32 10.32 10.89
N LEU A 148 -40.01 11.33 11.72
CA LEU A 148 -38.65 11.62 12.18
C LEU A 148 -38.10 10.54 13.14
N MET A 149 -38.95 9.90 13.94
CA MET A 149 -38.57 8.82 14.83
C MET A 149 -38.19 7.54 14.05
N VAL A 150 -38.91 7.24 12.96
CA VAL A 150 -38.53 6.16 12.02
C VAL A 150 -37.19 6.47 11.36
N LEU A 151 -37.03 7.67 10.79
CA LEU A 151 -35.77 8.11 10.17
C LEU A 151 -34.57 8.07 11.13
N ALA A 152 -34.78 8.40 12.42
CA ALA A 152 -33.76 8.30 13.45
C ALA A 152 -33.42 6.84 13.85
N GLY A 153 -34.36 5.91 13.67
CA GLY A 153 -34.13 4.47 13.77
C GLY A 153 -33.26 3.95 12.62
N ASP A 154 -33.63 4.27 11.38
CA ASP A 154 -32.88 3.86 10.19
C ASP A 154 -31.45 4.43 10.17
N ALA A 155 -31.29 5.70 10.55
CA ALA A 155 -29.97 6.31 10.70
C ALA A 155 -29.07 5.61 11.73
N ARG A 156 -29.65 4.94 12.74
CA ARG A 156 -28.91 4.08 13.69
C ARG A 156 -28.55 2.74 13.05
N ASN A 157 -29.51 2.09 12.39
CA ASN A 157 -29.31 0.82 11.70
C ASN A 157 -28.16 0.92 10.67
N PHE A 158 -28.17 1.97 9.83
CA PHE A 158 -27.10 2.21 8.86
C PHE A 158 -25.74 2.50 9.51
N LYS A 159 -25.70 3.15 10.68
CA LYS A 159 -24.46 3.39 11.41
C LYS A 159 -23.87 2.06 11.91
N ASP A 160 -24.69 1.21 12.50
CA ASP A 160 -24.27 -0.09 13.03
C ASP A 160 -23.77 -1.01 11.88
N GLU A 161 -24.41 -0.96 10.70
CA GLU A 161 -23.90 -1.63 9.49
C GLU A 161 -22.56 -1.06 9.00
N LEU A 162 -22.40 0.27 8.96
CA LEU A 162 -21.14 0.92 8.58
C LEU A 162 -19.98 0.55 9.51
N ASP A 163 -20.21 0.46 10.82
CA ASP A 163 -19.18 0.05 11.77
C ASP A 163 -18.88 -1.46 11.67
N ILE A 164 -19.83 -2.31 11.28
CA ILE A 164 -19.56 -3.71 10.87
C ILE A 164 -18.72 -3.76 9.59
N LEU A 165 -18.99 -2.92 8.59
CA LEU A 165 -18.25 -2.85 7.33
C LEU A 165 -16.81 -2.34 7.54
N ARG A 166 -16.59 -1.35 8.42
CA ARG A 166 -15.24 -0.93 8.86
C ARG A 166 -14.45 -2.09 9.46
N ASN A 167 -15.05 -2.84 10.38
CA ASN A 167 -14.43 -4.01 11.01
C ASN A 167 -14.08 -5.13 10.00
N LYS A 168 -14.82 -5.24 8.88
CA LYS A 168 -14.46 -6.12 7.76
C LYS A 168 -13.30 -5.56 6.93
N CYS A 169 -13.32 -4.25 6.64
CA CYS A 169 -12.26 -3.55 5.90
C CYS A 169 -10.91 -3.65 6.60
N GLU A 170 -10.84 -3.36 7.92
CA GLU A 170 -9.62 -3.52 8.70
C GLU A 170 -9.04 -4.94 8.69
N LYS A 171 -9.90 -5.97 8.65
CA LYS A 171 -9.48 -7.37 8.54
C LYS A 171 -8.93 -7.66 7.15
N MET A 172 -9.52 -7.08 6.11
CA MET A 172 -9.01 -7.17 4.73
C MET A 172 -7.61 -6.55 4.64
N THR A 173 -7.40 -5.33 5.12
CA THR A 173 -6.07 -4.67 5.08
C THR A 173 -4.99 -5.43 5.85
N LYS A 174 -5.36 -6.11 6.95
CA LYS A 174 -4.44 -7.00 7.69
C LYS A 174 -4.10 -8.26 6.88
N LEU A 175 -5.04 -8.82 6.13
CA LEU A 175 -4.81 -9.96 5.23
C LEU A 175 -3.98 -9.56 4.00
N GLU A 176 -4.26 -8.40 3.40
CA GLU A 176 -3.48 -7.83 2.28
C GLU A 176 -2.01 -7.62 2.67
N SER A 177 -1.77 -6.97 3.82
CA SER A 177 -0.42 -6.80 4.39
C SER A 177 0.30 -8.13 4.63
N THR A 178 -0.45 -9.18 5.01
CA THR A 178 0.10 -10.53 5.22
C THR A 178 0.42 -11.23 3.89
N ILE A 179 -0.42 -11.04 2.87
CA ILE A 179 -0.20 -11.53 1.50
C ILE A 179 1.06 -10.90 0.90
N ASP A 180 1.25 -9.59 1.05
CA ASP A 180 2.44 -8.91 0.53
C ASP A 180 3.72 -9.35 1.25
N ALA A 181 3.66 -9.57 2.57
CA ALA A 181 4.76 -10.18 3.33
C ALA A 181 5.08 -11.62 2.89
N TYR A 182 4.11 -12.37 2.35
CA TYR A 182 4.35 -13.68 1.74
C TYR A 182 4.92 -13.58 0.31
N LYS A 183 4.58 -12.55 -0.48
CA LYS A 183 5.19 -12.32 -1.81
C LYS A 183 6.70 -12.11 -1.70
N ILE A 184 7.14 -11.22 -0.81
CA ILE A 184 8.56 -10.95 -0.55
C ILE A 184 9.31 -12.25 -0.19
N LYS A 185 8.72 -13.08 0.69
CA LYS A 185 9.31 -14.38 1.07
C LYS A 185 9.35 -15.41 -0.06
N LEU A 186 8.46 -15.32 -1.05
CA LEU A 186 8.50 -16.17 -2.24
C LEU A 186 9.60 -15.74 -3.22
N GLU A 187 9.87 -14.43 -3.30
CA GLU A 187 10.99 -13.84 -4.06
C GLU A 187 12.33 -14.21 -3.41
N GLU A 188 12.50 -13.98 -2.10
CA GLU A 188 13.67 -14.43 -1.31
C GLU A 188 13.95 -15.93 -1.49
N MET A 189 12.90 -16.76 -1.41
CA MET A 189 12.98 -18.20 -1.65
C MET A 189 13.36 -18.56 -3.10
N SER A 190 13.09 -17.67 -4.07
CA SER A 190 13.51 -17.88 -5.46
C SER A 190 14.98 -17.58 -5.66
N ASP A 191 15.47 -16.48 -5.09
CA ASP A 191 16.88 -16.12 -5.11
C ASP A 191 17.73 -17.18 -4.41
N LEU A 192 17.28 -17.69 -3.26
CA LEU A 192 17.95 -18.79 -2.55
C LEU A 192 18.00 -20.08 -3.39
N ARG A 193 16.94 -20.44 -4.11
CA ARG A 193 16.97 -21.58 -5.06
C ARG A 193 17.98 -21.36 -6.19
N GLN A 194 18.09 -20.14 -6.72
CA GLN A 194 19.06 -19.82 -7.77
C GLN A 194 20.50 -19.83 -7.24
N GLN A 195 20.74 -19.36 -6.01
CA GLN A 195 22.05 -19.44 -5.35
C GLN A 195 22.46 -20.89 -5.09
N ILE A 196 21.55 -21.75 -4.62
CA ILE A 196 21.79 -23.19 -4.44
C ILE A 196 22.23 -23.82 -5.78
N LYS A 197 21.46 -23.61 -6.86
CA LYS A 197 21.79 -24.14 -8.19
C LYS A 197 23.16 -23.66 -8.70
N TYR A 198 23.53 -22.41 -8.46
CA TYR A 198 24.86 -21.88 -8.80
C TYR A 198 25.98 -22.52 -7.97
N LEU A 199 25.74 -22.77 -6.68
CA LEU A 199 26.71 -23.45 -5.80
C LEU A 199 26.85 -24.94 -6.17
N GLU A 200 25.78 -25.59 -6.61
CA GLU A 200 25.83 -26.96 -7.15
C GLU A 200 26.65 -27.01 -8.45
N GLU A 201 26.39 -26.10 -9.40
CA GLU A 201 27.13 -26.00 -10.67
C GLU A 201 28.62 -25.64 -10.50
N THR A 202 28.97 -24.83 -9.49
CA THR A 202 30.37 -24.51 -9.19
C THR A 202 31.06 -25.66 -8.45
N ASN A 203 30.40 -26.34 -7.52
CA ASN A 203 30.95 -27.54 -6.87
C ASN A 203 31.20 -28.68 -7.87
N LEU A 204 30.30 -28.90 -8.84
CA LEU A 204 30.50 -29.92 -9.88
C LEU A 204 31.75 -29.63 -10.71
N ARG A 205 31.90 -28.37 -11.15
CA ARG A 205 33.07 -27.90 -11.91
C ARG A 205 34.38 -28.05 -11.14
N LEU A 206 34.39 -27.71 -9.84
CA LEU A 206 35.55 -27.88 -8.97
C LEU A 206 35.89 -29.35 -8.72
N PHE A 207 34.89 -30.24 -8.73
CA PHE A 207 35.10 -31.68 -8.66
C PHE A 207 35.75 -32.22 -9.94
N ASP A 208 35.27 -31.80 -11.12
CA ASP A 208 35.85 -32.16 -12.41
C ASP A 208 37.29 -31.62 -12.57
N GLU A 209 37.52 -30.35 -12.21
CA GLU A 209 38.85 -29.73 -12.19
C GLU A 209 39.81 -30.47 -11.26
N LYS A 210 39.36 -30.82 -10.04
CA LYS A 210 40.14 -31.63 -9.11
C LYS A 210 40.44 -33.03 -9.67
N ALA A 211 39.48 -33.68 -10.34
CA ALA A 211 39.68 -35.00 -10.94
C ALA A 211 40.75 -34.95 -12.06
N ASN A 212 40.73 -33.90 -12.89
CA ASN A 212 41.75 -33.65 -13.91
C ASN A 212 43.14 -33.40 -13.28
N LEU A 213 43.25 -32.52 -12.29
CA LEU A 213 44.50 -32.25 -11.57
C LEU A 213 45.05 -33.49 -10.85
N GLU A 214 44.17 -34.34 -10.29
CA GLU A 214 44.55 -35.63 -9.73
C GLU A 214 45.09 -36.60 -10.81
N GLN A 215 44.56 -36.57 -12.04
CA GLN A 215 45.06 -37.37 -13.17
C GLN A 215 46.42 -36.86 -13.65
N GLU A 216 46.58 -35.55 -13.84
CA GLU A 216 47.85 -34.92 -14.18
C GLU A 216 48.92 -35.20 -13.12
N TYR A 217 48.59 -35.11 -11.83
CA TYR A 217 49.50 -35.48 -10.75
C TYR A 217 49.94 -36.96 -10.82
N LYS A 218 49.02 -37.88 -11.13
CA LYS A 218 49.33 -39.31 -11.33
C LYS A 218 50.27 -39.52 -12.53
N GLN A 219 50.08 -38.79 -13.63
CA GLN A 219 50.97 -38.81 -14.80
C GLN A 219 52.36 -38.21 -14.50
N ALA A 220 52.42 -37.04 -13.85
CA ALA A 220 53.66 -36.40 -13.44
C ALA A 220 54.49 -37.29 -12.51
N LYS A 221 53.84 -38.01 -11.59
CA LYS A 221 54.48 -38.98 -10.69
C LYS A 221 55.02 -40.23 -11.43
N LEU A 222 54.35 -40.67 -12.51
CA LEU A 222 54.87 -41.72 -13.38
C LEU A 222 56.10 -41.24 -14.15
N LEU A 223 56.03 -40.05 -14.75
CA LEU A 223 57.16 -39.42 -15.45
C LEU A 223 58.36 -39.18 -14.52
N GLN A 224 58.13 -38.72 -13.28
CA GLN A 224 59.18 -38.59 -12.26
C GLN A 224 59.87 -39.93 -11.98
N THR A 225 59.10 -41.02 -11.93
CA THR A 225 59.63 -42.37 -11.71
C THR A 225 60.47 -42.85 -12.91
N GLN A 226 60.04 -42.54 -14.14
CA GLN A 226 60.81 -42.82 -15.36
C GLN A 226 62.10 -41.98 -15.44
N VAL A 227 62.05 -40.70 -15.06
CA VAL A 227 63.23 -39.81 -15.01
C VAL A 227 64.26 -40.31 -14.00
N GLU A 228 63.85 -40.70 -12.79
CA GLU A 228 64.77 -41.30 -11.82
C GLU A 228 65.32 -42.67 -12.25
N PHE A 229 64.59 -43.44 -13.07
CA PHE A 229 65.12 -44.66 -13.71
C PHE A 229 66.18 -44.32 -14.77
N HIS A 230 65.88 -43.44 -15.73
CA HIS A 230 66.83 -43.04 -16.78
C HIS A 230 68.08 -42.35 -16.23
N LYS A 231 67.94 -41.62 -15.13
CA LYS A 231 69.05 -41.02 -14.38
C LYS A 231 69.99 -42.07 -13.76
N ARG A 232 69.47 -43.20 -13.26
CA ARG A 232 70.28 -44.34 -12.81
C ARG A 232 70.98 -45.04 -13.97
N THR A 233 70.26 -45.35 -15.06
CA THR A 233 70.89 -46.00 -16.23
C THR A 233 71.96 -45.12 -16.85
N ASN A 234 71.79 -43.79 -16.87
CA ASN A 234 72.85 -42.88 -17.29
C ASN A 234 74.05 -42.88 -16.34
N GLN A 235 73.84 -42.94 -15.01
CA GLN A 235 74.95 -43.09 -14.05
C GLN A 235 75.71 -44.40 -14.24
N GLU A 236 75.02 -45.52 -14.47
CA GLU A 236 75.61 -46.82 -14.78
C GLU A 236 76.42 -46.78 -16.11
N LEU A 237 75.88 -46.11 -17.13
CA LEU A 237 76.59 -45.91 -18.41
C LEU A 237 77.83 -45.02 -18.24
N TYR A 238 77.76 -43.93 -17.47
CA TYR A 238 78.94 -43.09 -17.18
C TYR A 238 80.02 -43.86 -16.39
N GLN A 239 79.63 -44.71 -15.44
CA GLN A 239 80.57 -45.60 -14.75
C GLN A 239 81.23 -46.58 -15.73
N LYS A 240 80.44 -47.18 -16.63
CA LYS A 240 80.94 -48.12 -17.64
C LYS A 240 81.85 -47.46 -18.67
N ILE A 241 81.55 -46.22 -19.08
CA ILE A 241 82.43 -45.41 -19.94
C ILE A 241 83.75 -45.12 -19.22
N SER A 242 83.71 -44.71 -17.94
CA SER A 242 84.92 -44.43 -17.14
C SER A 242 85.82 -45.66 -16.99
N GLU A 243 85.27 -46.85 -16.71
CA GLU A 243 86.07 -48.09 -16.65
C GLU A 243 86.58 -48.52 -18.04
N LEU A 244 85.82 -48.31 -19.12
CA LEU A 244 86.30 -48.55 -20.49
C LEU A 244 87.42 -47.59 -20.90
N GLN A 245 87.34 -46.31 -20.51
CA GLN A 245 88.44 -45.34 -20.68
C GLN A 245 89.68 -45.81 -19.92
N ARG A 246 89.54 -46.16 -18.64
CA ARG A 246 90.64 -46.70 -17.82
C ARG A 246 91.29 -47.97 -18.41
N ILE A 247 90.50 -48.83 -19.07
CA ILE A 247 91.01 -49.99 -19.81
C ILE A 247 91.74 -49.56 -21.09
N ALA A 248 91.22 -48.56 -21.82
CA ALA A 248 91.86 -48.00 -23.00
C ALA A 248 93.20 -47.30 -22.64
N ASP A 249 93.22 -46.45 -21.62
CA ASP A 249 94.42 -45.79 -21.10
C ASP A 249 95.52 -46.81 -20.72
N LYS A 250 95.11 -47.92 -20.09
CA LYS A 250 96.01 -49.04 -19.76
C LYS A 250 96.52 -49.77 -21.01
N ALA A 251 95.65 -50.00 -22.00
CA ALA A 251 96.02 -50.64 -23.26
C ALA A 251 96.93 -49.73 -24.12
N GLU A 252 96.74 -48.42 -24.10
CA GLU A 252 97.61 -47.43 -24.73
C GLU A 252 98.98 -47.38 -24.03
N PHE A 253 99.01 -47.38 -22.70
CA PHE A 253 100.26 -47.50 -21.95
C PHE A 253 101.02 -48.81 -22.27
N GLU A 254 100.31 -49.94 -22.38
CA GLU A 254 100.90 -51.22 -22.79
C GLU A 254 101.38 -51.21 -24.25
N LYS A 255 100.62 -50.63 -25.18
CA LYS A 255 101.03 -50.38 -26.57
C LYS A 255 102.32 -49.56 -26.61
N ASN A 256 102.34 -48.38 -26.00
CA ASN A 256 103.47 -47.46 -26.04
C ASN A 256 104.72 -48.12 -25.43
N ARG A 257 104.57 -48.89 -24.34
CA ARG A 257 105.64 -49.71 -23.75
C ARG A 257 106.13 -50.85 -24.66
N THR A 258 105.28 -51.40 -25.54
CA THR A 258 105.72 -52.35 -26.57
C THR A 258 106.38 -51.66 -27.77
N GLU A 259 105.96 -50.44 -28.13
CA GLU A 259 106.61 -49.63 -29.18
C GLU A 259 108.00 -49.13 -28.72
N GLU A 260 108.16 -48.71 -27.46
CA GLU A 260 109.47 -48.42 -26.85
C GLU A 260 110.41 -49.64 -26.95
N ARG A 261 109.91 -50.84 -26.64
CA ARG A 261 110.67 -52.10 -26.78
C ARG A 261 110.98 -52.44 -28.24
N LEU A 262 110.03 -52.24 -29.15
CA LEU A 262 110.25 -52.45 -30.59
C LEU A 262 111.31 -51.48 -31.14
N ASN A 263 111.28 -50.22 -30.69
CA ASN A 263 112.27 -49.20 -31.05
C ASN A 263 113.66 -49.52 -30.46
N ALA A 264 113.73 -50.03 -29.24
CA ALA A 264 114.99 -50.52 -28.66
C ALA A 264 115.56 -51.71 -29.46
N ILE A 265 114.73 -52.70 -29.81
CA ILE A 265 115.13 -53.85 -30.63
C ILE A 265 115.52 -53.41 -32.06
N ASN A 266 114.84 -52.42 -32.64
CA ASN A 266 115.23 -51.85 -33.93
C ASN A 266 116.56 -51.07 -33.83
N ALA A 267 116.84 -50.38 -32.71
CA ALA A 267 118.13 -49.74 -32.48
C ALA A 267 119.26 -50.77 -32.33
N GLU A 268 119.05 -51.86 -31.59
CA GLU A 268 120.00 -52.98 -31.51
C GLU A 268 120.20 -53.65 -32.87
N LYS A 269 119.12 -53.93 -33.62
CA LYS A 269 119.17 -54.47 -34.98
C LYS A 269 119.97 -53.57 -35.92
N ASN A 270 119.75 -52.25 -35.88
CA ASN A 270 120.50 -51.31 -36.71
C ASN A 270 121.98 -51.29 -36.30
N ASN A 271 122.29 -51.32 -35.00
CA ASN A 271 123.67 -51.38 -34.50
C ASN A 271 124.39 -52.69 -34.92
N LEU A 272 123.69 -53.83 -34.88
CA LEU A 272 124.17 -55.12 -35.41
C LEU A 272 124.31 -55.12 -36.93
N THR A 273 123.43 -54.42 -37.65
CA THR A 273 123.51 -54.27 -39.12
C THR A 273 124.77 -53.47 -39.49
N ASN A 274 125.02 -52.36 -38.79
CA ASN A 274 126.23 -51.56 -38.95
C ASN A 274 127.51 -52.38 -38.63
N GLN A 275 127.47 -53.27 -37.62
CA GLN A 275 128.58 -54.19 -37.33
C GLN A 275 128.80 -55.22 -38.45
N ILE A 276 127.73 -55.76 -39.04
CA ILE A 276 127.82 -56.67 -40.20
C ILE A 276 128.42 -55.95 -41.42
N GLU A 277 128.09 -54.66 -41.61
CA GLU A 277 128.61 -53.83 -42.69
C GLU A 277 130.11 -53.54 -42.52
N LEU A 278 130.55 -53.15 -41.32
CA LEU A 278 131.97 -53.05 -40.93
C LEU A 278 132.75 -54.37 -41.07
N LEU A 279 132.10 -55.52 -40.81
CA LEU A 279 132.69 -56.86 -40.98
C LEU A 279 132.74 -57.33 -42.44
N ARG A 280 131.97 -56.71 -43.35
CA ARG A 280 132.15 -56.86 -44.80
C ARG A 280 133.31 -56.00 -45.30
N GLU A 281 133.31 -54.72 -44.93
CA GLU A 281 134.31 -53.72 -45.36
C GLU A 281 135.75 -54.03 -44.95
N THR A 282 135.93 -54.91 -43.94
CA THR A 282 137.23 -55.41 -43.46
C THR A 282 137.67 -56.72 -44.12
N ASN A 283 136.74 -57.55 -44.64
CA ASN A 283 137.07 -58.75 -45.41
C ASN A 283 137.47 -58.44 -46.86
N GLU A 284 136.94 -57.36 -47.44
CA GLU A 284 137.07 -57.00 -48.86
C GLU A 284 138.49 -56.51 -49.27
N LYS A 285 139.46 -56.50 -48.35
CA LYS A 285 140.80 -55.90 -48.54
C LYS A 285 141.97 -56.89 -48.50
N LEU A 286 141.74 -58.21 -48.53
CA LEU A 286 142.78 -59.22 -48.23
C LEU A 286 143.00 -60.42 -49.18
N SER A 287 142.30 -60.55 -50.32
CA SER A 287 142.64 -61.57 -51.35
C SER A 287 142.05 -61.24 -52.74
N GLY A 288 142.50 -61.92 -53.79
CA GLY A 288 141.97 -61.78 -55.15
C GLY A 288 142.45 -62.85 -56.15
N VAL A 289 141.89 -62.80 -57.37
CA VAL A 289 142.18 -63.63 -58.57
C VAL A 289 141.55 -65.05 -58.61
N ASN A 290 140.27 -65.07 -59.00
CA ASN A 290 139.64 -65.74 -60.16
C ASN A 290 139.93 -67.22 -60.56
N LEU A 291 138.94 -67.72 -61.34
CA LEU A 291 138.79 -68.97 -62.12
C LEU A 291 137.85 -70.00 -61.43
N ASP A 292 136.81 -70.55 -62.06
CA ASP A 292 136.31 -70.43 -63.45
C ASP A 292 134.79 -70.18 -63.53
N GLU A 293 134.31 -69.70 -64.68
CA GLU A 293 132.91 -69.34 -64.95
C GLU A 293 132.15 -70.40 -65.78
N ALA A 294 130.81 -70.31 -65.78
CA ALA A 294 129.95 -70.87 -66.82
C ALA A 294 128.72 -69.96 -67.03
N ASP A 295 128.40 -69.62 -68.29
CA ASP A 295 127.16 -68.92 -68.71
C ASP A 295 125.89 -69.66 -68.21
N GLY A 296 124.71 -69.06 -68.02
CA GLY A 296 124.15 -67.75 -68.41
C GLY A 296 122.66 -67.95 -68.79
N THR A 297 121.74 -66.98 -68.95
CA THR A 297 121.63 -65.50 -68.84
C THR A 297 120.12 -65.18 -68.58
N THR A 298 119.52 -63.97 -68.50
CA THR A 298 119.89 -62.55 -68.73
C THR A 298 118.95 -61.60 -67.91
N ASN A 299 119.23 -60.31 -67.95
CA ASN A 299 118.43 -59.08 -67.71
C ASN A 299 116.88 -59.18 -67.92
N SER A 300 116.01 -58.31 -67.37
CA SER A 300 116.15 -56.83 -67.34
C SER A 300 115.29 -56.06 -66.32
N ASN A 301 115.88 -54.99 -65.76
CA ASN A 301 115.38 -53.65 -65.41
C ASN A 301 113.88 -53.33 -65.12
N ASP A 302 113.66 -52.87 -63.87
CA ASP A 302 113.38 -51.45 -63.49
C ASP A 302 111.98 -50.80 -63.66
N GLN A 303 111.70 -49.82 -62.78
CA GLN A 303 110.61 -48.81 -62.75
C GLN A 303 109.17 -49.30 -62.42
N LEU A 304 108.26 -48.47 -61.88
CA LEU A 304 108.25 -47.44 -60.80
C LEU A 304 106.77 -46.98 -60.58
N THR A 305 106.50 -46.03 -59.67
CA THR A 305 105.17 -45.47 -59.30
C THR A 305 104.25 -46.44 -58.53
N GLY A 306 103.32 -46.05 -57.64
CA GLY A 306 102.68 -44.74 -57.35
C GLY A 306 101.24 -44.76 -57.88
N SER A 307 100.15 -44.47 -57.15
CA SER A 307 99.87 -43.66 -55.94
C SER A 307 98.96 -44.48 -54.96
N LEU A 308 98.61 -44.17 -53.70
CA LEU A 308 98.38 -42.94 -52.92
C LEU A 308 97.13 -42.12 -53.30
N GLU A 309 96.32 -41.77 -52.29
CA GLU A 309 95.17 -40.83 -52.31
C GLU A 309 93.91 -41.26 -53.12
N ASP A 310 92.67 -40.88 -52.76
CA ASP A 310 92.26 -39.92 -51.72
C ASP A 310 90.89 -40.19 -51.03
N LEU A 311 90.64 -39.38 -49.99
CA LEU A 311 89.45 -39.08 -49.19
C LEU A 311 88.07 -39.15 -49.88
N ASN A 312 87.04 -39.51 -49.08
CA ASN A 312 85.74 -38.82 -48.88
C ASN A 312 84.73 -39.76 -48.18
N PHE A 313 83.60 -39.33 -47.58
CA PHE A 313 83.19 -38.16 -46.78
C PHE A 313 81.82 -38.56 -46.15
N LEU A 314 81.29 -37.79 -45.19
CA LEU A 314 79.97 -37.94 -44.52
C LEU A 314 78.97 -39.04 -44.98
N ASN A 315 78.38 -39.77 -44.02
CA ASN A 315 76.94 -39.56 -43.78
C ASN A 315 76.40 -39.93 -42.38
N LEU A 316 75.46 -39.09 -41.94
CA LEU A 316 74.41 -39.28 -40.91
C LEU A 316 73.06 -39.34 -41.68
N PRO A 317 71.88 -39.59 -41.08
CA PRO A 317 71.52 -40.31 -39.84
C PRO A 317 70.41 -41.37 -40.16
N ALA A 318 69.44 -41.54 -39.24
CA ALA A 318 68.10 -42.14 -39.41
C ALA A 318 68.01 -43.71 -39.41
N ASP A 319 66.98 -44.35 -38.82
CA ASP A 319 65.88 -43.76 -38.01
C ASP A 319 65.24 -44.70 -36.96
N VAL A 320 64.40 -44.07 -36.13
CA VAL A 320 63.52 -44.56 -35.06
C VAL A 320 62.80 -45.90 -35.30
N ARG A 321 62.77 -46.74 -34.26
CA ARG A 321 61.56 -47.47 -33.81
C ARG A 321 61.59 -47.77 -32.31
#